data_AF-A0A2H0KN59-F1
#
_entry.id   AF-A0A2H0KN59-F1
#
_cell.length_a   1.000
_cell.length_b   1.000
_cell.length_c   1.000
_cell.angle_alpha   90.00
_cell.angle_beta   90.00
_cell.angle_gamma   90.00
#
_symmetry.space_group_name_H-M   'P 1'
#
loop_
_entity.id
_entity.type
_entity.pdbx_description
1 polymer ?
#
loop_
_entity_poly.entity_id
_entity_poly.type
_entity_poly.pdbx_seq_one_letter_code
_entity_poly.pdbx_strand_id
1 'polypeptide(L)'
;MVFFKIFFYLVSFLILWYCSGIIIRSVDRFAHRLKLSSFAVSFFVLGILTSVPEFSVGINSIINKTPDVFVGNLLGSSLVLFIFVIPLLAVFGGGVKMVH
;
A
#
# COMPACT_ATOMS: atom_id res chain seq x y z
N MET A 1 -9.07 2.53 -29.14
CA MET A 1 -7.98 1.95 -28.32
C MET A 1 -7.77 2.68 -26.99
N VAL A 2 -7.74 4.02 -26.96
CA VAL A 2 -7.56 4.80 -25.72
C VAL A 2 -8.75 4.68 -24.74
N PHE A 3 -10.00 4.77 -25.24
CA PHE A 3 -11.20 4.62 -24.41
C PHE A 3 -11.24 3.31 -23.61
N PHE A 4 -10.79 2.20 -24.21
CA PHE A 4 -10.73 0.90 -23.54
C PHE A 4 -9.70 0.88 -22.40
N LYS A 5 -8.54 1.52 -22.58
CA LYS A 5 -7.52 1.64 -21.52
C LYS A 5 -8.03 2.45 -20.34
N ILE A 6 -8.69 3.58 -20.61
CA ILE A 6 -9.27 4.43 -19.57
C ILE A 6 -10.32 3.66 -18.78
N PHE A 7 -11.22 2.95 -19.47
CA PHE A 7 -12.21 2.09 -18.82
C PHE A 7 -11.54 1.04 -17.92
N PHE A 8 -10.50 0.36 -18.42
CA PHE A 8 -9.78 -0.65 -17.65
C PHE A 8 -9.10 -0.07 -16.40
N TYR A 9 -8.46 1.10 -16.50
CA TYR A 9 -7.86 1.78 -15.35
C TYR A 9 -8.89 2.21 -14.31
N LEU A 10 -10.05 2.69 -14.75
CA LEU A 10 -11.13 3.09 -13.83
C LEU A 10 -11.69 1.89 -13.06
N VAL A 11 -11.94 0.77 -13.76
CA VAL A 11 -12.39 -0.47 -13.14
C VAL A 11 -11.33 -1.00 -12.17
N SER A 12 -10.06 -0.99 -12.55
CA SER A 12 -8.94 -1.43 -11.68
C SER A 12 -8.86 -0.58 -10.41
N PHE A 13 -9.02 0.74 -10.54
CA PHE A 13 -9.03 1.65 -9.39
C PHE A 13 -10.18 1.35 -8.43
N LEU A 14 -11.41 1.12 -8.94
CA LEU A 14 -12.56 0.78 -8.12
C LEU A 14 -12.37 -0.55 -7.37
N ILE A 15 -11.80 -1.55 -8.05
CA ILE A 15 -11.47 -2.85 -7.44
C ILE A 15 -10.43 -2.67 -6.34
N LEU A 16 -9.36 -1.92 -6.60
CA LEU A 16 -8.32 -1.65 -5.60
C LEU A 16 -8.87 -0.94 -4.36
N TRP A 17 -9.71 0.09 -4.56
CA TRP A 17 -10.40 0.77 -3.46
C TRP A 17 -11.21 -0.21 -2.62
N TYR A 18 -12.07 -1.00 -3.27
CA TYR A 18 -12.97 -1.90 -2.58
C TYR A 18 -12.22 -3.01 -1.83
N CYS A 19 -11.23 -3.63 -2.48
CA CYS A 19 -10.40 -4.67 -1.89
C CYS A 19 -9.56 -4.15 -0.72
N SER A 20 -9.02 -2.94 -0.81
CA SER A 20 -8.26 -2.31 0.28
C SER A 20 -9.10 -2.21 1.56
N GLY A 21 -10.36 -1.76 1.43
CA GLY A 21 -11.28 -1.70 2.57
C GLY A 21 -11.59 -3.06 3.20
N ILE A 22 -11.70 -4.12 2.38
CA ILE A 22 -11.90 -5.49 2.86
C ILE A 22 -10.68 -6.01 3.62
N ILE A 23 -9.48 -5.76 3.09
CA ILE A 23 -8.21 -6.19 3.71
C ILE A 23 -8.08 -5.53 5.09
N ILE A 24 -8.24 -4.21 5.18
CA ILE A 24 -8.13 -3.48 6.44
C ILE A 24 -9.10 -4.04 7.49
N ARG A 25 -10.38 -4.21 7.14
CA ARG A 25 -11.40 -4.77 8.05
C ARG A 25 -11.10 -6.23 8.45
N SER A 26 -10.44 -6.99 7.59
CA SER A 26 -10.10 -8.38 7.88
C SER A 26 -8.90 -8.48 8.82
N VAL A 27 -7.88 -7.64 8.62
CA VAL A 27 -6.72 -7.54 9.51
C VAL A 27 -7.12 -7.02 10.88
N ASP A 28 -8.00 -6.01 10.94
CA ASP A 28 -8.54 -5.48 12.20
C ASP A 28 -9.30 -6.55 13.01
N ARG A 29 -10.21 -7.28 12.36
CA ARG A 29 -10.92 -8.41 13.00
C ARG A 29 -9.97 -9.52 13.44
N PHE A 30 -8.91 -9.78 12.69
CA PHE A 30 -7.89 -10.75 13.05
C PHE A 30 -7.11 -10.31 14.29
N ALA A 31 -6.70 -9.03 14.35
CA ALA A 31 -6.03 -8.46 15.51
C ALA A 31 -6.89 -8.55 16.79
N HIS A 32 -8.19 -8.23 16.68
CA HIS A 32 -9.15 -8.36 17.77
C HIS A 32 -9.27 -9.80 18.29
N ARG A 33 -9.27 -10.80 17.42
CA ARG A 33 -9.31 -12.22 17.82
C ARG A 33 -8.05 -12.66 18.57
N LEU A 34 -6.90 -12.07 18.23
CA LEU A 34 -5.63 -12.32 18.90
C LEU A 34 -5.44 -11.50 20.19
N LYS A 35 -6.41 -10.63 20.55
CA LYS A 35 -6.28 -9.67 21.67
C LYS A 35 -5.04 -8.79 21.56
N LEU A 36 -4.60 -8.50 20.34
CA LEU A 36 -3.48 -7.61 20.04
C LEU A 36 -4.01 -6.22 19.64
N SER A 37 -3.14 -5.21 19.72
CA SER A 37 -3.46 -3.86 19.23
C SER A 37 -3.77 -3.90 17.73
N SER A 38 -5.00 -3.50 17.37
CA SER A 38 -5.41 -3.40 15.96
C SER A 38 -4.49 -2.52 15.15
N PHE A 39 -4.01 -1.43 15.73
CA PHE A 39 -3.05 -0.54 15.06
C PHE A 39 -1.73 -1.25 14.78
N ALA A 40 -1.14 -1.91 15.77
CA ALA A 40 0.15 -2.58 15.59
C ALA A 40 0.06 -3.70 14.54
N VAL A 41 -0.94 -4.58 14.63
CA VAL A 41 -1.12 -5.68 13.69
C VAL A 41 -1.41 -5.15 12.28
N SER A 42 -2.29 -4.14 12.17
CA SER A 42 -2.59 -3.50 10.89
C SER A 42 -1.35 -2.87 10.28
N PHE A 43 -0.59 -2.10 11.05
CA PHE A 43 0.64 -1.45 10.59
C PHE A 43 1.64 -2.46 10.01
N PHE A 44 1.93 -3.55 10.73
CA PHE A 44 2.87 -4.57 10.24
C PHE A 44 2.33 -5.33 9.02
N VAL A 45 1.10 -5.83 9.09
CA VAL A 45 0.53 -6.66 8.03
C VAL A 45 0.31 -5.86 6.75
N LEU A 46 -0.30 -4.67 6.85
CA LEU A 46 -0.52 -3.81 5.68
C LEU A 46 0.80 -3.25 5.14
N GLY A 47 1.79 -2.96 6.01
CA GLY A 47 3.14 -2.58 5.57
C GLY A 47 3.81 -3.63 4.69
N ILE A 48 3.67 -4.92 5.04
CA ILE A 48 4.16 -6.02 4.20
C ILE A 48 3.36 -6.11 2.89
N LEU A 49 2.02 -6.07 2.97
CA LEU A 49 1.16 -6.20 1.79
C LEU A 49 1.40 -5.10 0.76
N THR A 50 1.63 -3.87 1.22
CA THR A 50 1.92 -2.73 0.34
C THR A 50 3.27 -2.81 -0.33
N SER A 51 4.22 -3.62 0.19
CA SER A 51 5.57 -3.81 -0.37
C SER A 51 5.67 -4.98 -1.38
N VAL A 52 4.61 -5.79 -1.52
CA VAL A 52 4.56 -6.92 -2.45
C VAL A 52 4.74 -6.48 -3.92
N PRO A 53 4.10 -5.40 -4.41
CA PRO A 53 4.32 -4.93 -5.77
C PRO A 53 5.78 -4.54 -6.05
N GLU A 54 6.44 -3.86 -5.11
CA GLU A 54 7.83 -3.42 -5.21
C GLU A 54 8.78 -4.61 -5.24
N PHE A 55 8.49 -5.64 -4.44
CA PHE A 55 9.22 -6.89 -4.49
C PHE A 55 9.09 -7.57 -5.86
N SER A 56 7.89 -7.56 -6.45
CA SER A 56 7.65 -8.06 -7.81
C SER A 56 8.46 -7.29 -8.86
N VAL A 57 8.51 -5.95 -8.76
CA VAL A 57 9.34 -5.11 -9.63
C VAL A 57 10.83 -5.46 -9.46
N GLY A 58 11.28 -5.72 -8.23
CA GLY A 58 12.65 -6.15 -7.95
C GLY A 58 13.02 -7.46 -8.61
N ILE A 59 12.19 -8.50 -8.45
CA ILE A 59 12.40 -9.80 -9.12
C ILE A 59 12.46 -9.62 -10.63
N ASN A 60 11.50 -8.89 -11.21
CA ASN A 60 11.46 -8.67 -12.66
C ASN A 60 12.70 -7.90 -13.15
N SER A 61 13.18 -6.92 -12.39
CA SER A 61 14.36 -6.13 -12.75
C SER A 61 15.64 -6.98 -12.77
N ILE A 62 15.78 -7.94 -11.86
CA ILE A 62 16.91 -8.87 -11.85
C ILE A 62 16.84 -9.79 -13.08
N ILE A 63 15.66 -10.36 -13.37
CA ILE A 63 15.44 -11.22 -14.54
C ILE A 63 15.76 -10.49 -15.84
N ASN A 64 15.36 -9.22 -15.94
CA ASN A 64 15.56 -8.38 -17.11
C ASN A 64 16.95 -7.74 -17.19
N LYS A 65 17.86 -8.03 -16.25
CA LYS A 65 19.21 -7.43 -16.15
C LYS A 65 19.20 -5.90 -16.07
N THR A 66 18.19 -5.33 -15.41
CA THR A 66 18.02 -3.87 -15.22
C THR A 66 17.94 -3.51 -13.72
N PRO A 67 19.00 -3.77 -12.92
CA PRO A 67 18.97 -3.54 -11.47
C PRO A 67 18.75 -2.07 -11.08
N ASP A 68 19.14 -1.12 -11.94
CA ASP A 68 18.94 0.31 -11.71
C ASP A 68 17.45 0.68 -11.58
N VAL A 69 16.57 -0.06 -12.28
CA VAL A 69 15.11 0.12 -12.19
C VAL A 69 14.60 -0.26 -10.80
N PHE A 70 15.14 -1.33 -10.23
CA PHE A 70 14.78 -1.74 -8.87
C PHE A 70 15.19 -0.69 -7.83
N VAL A 71 16.43 -0.19 -7.93
CA VAL A 71 16.94 0.86 -7.03
C VAL A 71 16.11 2.14 -7.16
N GLY A 72 15.83 2.56 -8.40
CA GLY A 72 15.00 3.72 -8.67
C GLY A 72 13.58 3.59 -8.10
N ASN A 73 12.96 2.42 -8.27
CA ASN A 73 11.64 2.13 -7.69
C ASN A 73 11.66 2.16 -6.16
N LEU A 74 12.64 1.52 -5.53
CA LEU A 74 12.74 1.44 -4.07
C LEU A 74 12.93 2.82 -3.42
N LEU A 75 13.86 3.62 -3.97
CA LEU A 75 14.11 4.98 -3.48
C LEU A 75 12.92 5.91 -3.78
N GLY A 76 12.36 5.83 -4.99
CA GLY A 76 11.22 6.64 -5.41
C GLY A 76 9.98 6.40 -4.55
N SER A 77 9.58 5.14 -4.34
CA SER A 77 8.42 4.81 -3.50
C SER A 77 8.61 5.29 -2.05
N SER A 78 9.82 5.17 -1.51
CA SER A 78 10.13 5.66 -0.15
C SER A 78 9.99 7.18 -0.05
N LEU A 79 10.53 7.92 -1.03
CA LEU A 79 10.40 9.38 -1.06
C LEU A 79 8.93 9.81 -1.19
N VAL A 80 8.14 9.17 -2.06
CA VAL A 80 6.71 9.45 -2.20
C VAL A 80 5.97 9.16 -0.90
N LEU A 81 6.30 8.08 -0.19
CA LEU A 81 5.67 7.76 1.08
C LEU A 81 5.91 8.87 2.14
N PHE A 82 7.17 9.29 2.31
CA PHE A 82 7.53 10.26 3.34
C PHE A 82 7.17 11.71 2.99
N ILE A 83 7.33 12.11 1.72
CA ILE A 83 7.16 13.51 1.29
C ILE A 83 5.70 13.79 0.91
N PHE A 84 4.98 12.78 0.41
CA PHE A 84 3.62 12.99 -0.11
C PHE A 84 2.56 12.27 0.71
N VAL A 85 2.64 10.94 0.84
CA VAL A 85 1.56 10.15 1.44
C VAL A 85 1.37 10.45 2.93
N ILE A 86 2.45 10.43 3.73
CA ILE A 86 2.36 10.69 5.17
C ILE A 86 1.85 12.12 5.46
N PRO A 87 2.40 13.19 4.84
CA PRO A 87 1.88 14.55 5.03
C PRO A 87 0.42 14.70 4.60
N LEU A 88 0.02 14.08 3.49
CA LEU A 88 -1.36 14.09 3.03
C LEU A 88 -2.29 13.43 4.06
N LEU A 89 -1.92 12.26 4.57
CA LEU A 89 -2.68 11.59 5.63
C LEU A 89 -2.70 12.39 6.93
N ALA A 90 -1.64 13.11 7.27
CA ALA A 90 -1.62 13.96 8.46
C ALA A 90 -2.60 15.14 8.34
N VAL A 91 -2.68 15.77 7.16
CA VAL A 91 -3.59 16.91 6.90
C VAL A 91 -5.05 16.46 6.80
N PHE A 92 -5.32 15.35 6.13
CA PHE A 92 -6.69 14.91 5.83
C PHE A 92 -7.23 13.81 6.78
N GLY A 93 -6.37 13.13 7.53
CA GLY A 93 -6.73 11.93 8.31
C GLY A 93 -7.38 12.19 9.67
N GLY A 94 -7.54 13.45 10.09
CA GLY A 94 -8.26 13.80 11.32
C GLY A 94 -7.50 13.50 12.64
N GLY A 95 -6.21 13.20 12.56
CA GLY A 95 -5.35 12.88 13.70
C GLY A 95 -5.59 11.47 14.27
N VAL A 96 -4.53 10.81 14.72
CA VAL A 96 -4.64 9.50 15.38
C VAL A 96 -5.02 9.75 16.84
N LYS A 97 -6.29 9.48 17.21
CA LYS A 97 -6.68 9.40 18.62
C LYS A 97 -5.99 8.20 19.25
N MET A 98 -4.83 8.44 19.87
CA MET A 98 -4.16 7.49 20.74
C MET A 98 -5.02 7.34 22.00
N VAL A 99 -5.97 6.38 21.99
CA VAL A 99 -6.66 5.96 23.20
C VAL A 99 -5.64 5.14 23.99
N HIS A 100 -5.08 5.74 25.04
CA HIS A 100 -4.40 4.99 26.09
C HIS A 100 -5.46 4.22 26.91
#